data_AF-B6K732-F1
#
_entry.id   AF-B6K732-F1
#
_cell.length_a   1.000
_cell.length_b   1.000
_cell.length_c   1.000
_cell.angle_alpha   90.00
_cell.angle_beta   90.00
_cell.angle_gamma   90.00
#
_symmetry.space_group_name_H-M   'P 1'
#
loop_
_entity.id
_entity.type
_entity.pdbx_description
1 polymer ?
#
loop_
_entity_poly.entity_id
_entity_poly.type
_entity_poly.pdbx_seq_one_letter_code
_entity_poly.pdbx_strand_id
1 'polypeptide(L)'
;MSQETVTQCLDCLESTRRLCCQLQKSSENGKLKKRQLFALLVKLREANRNAYLQLHQTSLNVAEAREKLNAASYKLEKLRYIKLHLQASINEFNGREHYYTKIPLSSKEAFLEKHPEKKELSEHECMIEMLNGELSERQKLSQARQDLLKKKASLISENKRLKNSLQRLDGKLDAFFRAAQPVKDEFSSTLIR
;
A
#
# COMPACT_ATOMS: atom_id res chain seq x y z
N MET A 1 -31.75 28.72 -33.41
CA MET A 1 -32.42 29.22 -34.64
C MET A 1 -33.49 28.22 -35.02
N SER A 2 -34.77 28.52 -34.79
CA SER A 2 -35.84 27.66 -35.31
C SER A 2 -35.81 27.73 -36.84
N GLN A 3 -36.07 26.61 -37.52
CA GLN A 3 -36.14 26.56 -38.99
C GLN A 3 -37.08 27.65 -39.55
N GLU A 4 -38.11 28.00 -38.77
CA GLU A 4 -39.06 29.09 -38.99
C GLU A 4 -38.43 30.48 -39.14
N THR A 5 -37.40 30.82 -38.36
CA THR A 5 -36.71 32.11 -38.49
C THR A 5 -35.89 32.20 -39.78
N VAL A 6 -35.36 31.08 -40.23
CA VAL A 6 -34.58 31.00 -41.48
C VAL A 6 -35.51 31.10 -42.68
N THR A 7 -36.64 30.40 -42.67
CA THR A 7 -37.66 30.50 -43.74
C THR A 7 -38.24 31.90 -43.82
N GLN A 8 -38.56 32.55 -42.69
CA GLN A 8 -39.04 33.94 -42.66
C GLN A 8 -38.02 34.94 -43.23
N CYS A 9 -36.72 34.77 -42.96
CA CYS A 9 -35.66 35.60 -43.56
C CYS A 9 -35.55 35.39 -45.08
N LEU A 10 -35.65 34.14 -45.53
CA LEU A 10 -35.62 33.80 -46.96
C LEU A 10 -36.84 34.38 -47.69
N ASP A 11 -38.03 34.30 -47.11
CA ASP A 11 -39.27 34.89 -47.65
C ASP A 11 -39.19 36.43 -47.73
N CYS A 12 -38.57 37.06 -46.72
CA CYS A 12 -38.29 38.50 -46.73
C CYS A 12 -37.27 38.90 -47.82
N LEU A 13 -36.27 38.07 -48.08
CA LEU A 13 -35.29 38.29 -49.16
C LEU A 13 -35.92 38.10 -50.55
N GLU A 14 -36.79 37.11 -50.71
CA GLU A 14 -37.51 36.91 -51.97
C GLU A 14 -38.48 38.05 -52.27
N SER A 15 -39.22 38.52 -51.27
CA SER A 15 -40.16 39.64 -51.41
C SER A 15 -39.45 40.96 -51.70
N THR A 16 -38.32 41.25 -51.05
CA THR A 16 -37.47 42.40 -51.39
C THR A 16 -36.91 42.32 -52.80
N ARG A 17 -36.43 41.14 -53.24
CA ARG A 17 -35.97 40.91 -54.62
C ARG A 17 -37.06 41.20 -55.64
N ARG A 18 -38.28 40.69 -55.42
CA ARG A 18 -39.45 40.92 -56.29
C ARG A 18 -39.81 42.40 -56.38
N LEU A 19 -39.79 43.13 -55.26
CA LEU A 19 -40.08 44.58 -55.24
C LEU A 19 -39.00 45.41 -55.96
N CYS A 20 -37.73 45.05 -55.83
CA CYS A 20 -36.64 45.68 -56.59
C CYS A 20 -36.80 45.50 -58.10
N CYS A 21 -37.11 44.28 -58.56
CA CYS A 21 -37.37 44.01 -59.98
C CYS A 21 -38.60 44.79 -60.52
N GLN A 22 -39.64 44.97 -59.70
CA GLN A 22 -40.83 45.74 -60.08
C GLN A 22 -40.58 47.26 -60.15
N LEU A 23 -39.74 47.80 -59.25
CA LEU A 23 -39.30 49.21 -59.30
C LEU A 23 -38.43 49.50 -60.51
N GLN A 24 -37.66 48.52 -60.98
CA GLN A 24 -36.82 48.65 -62.18
C GLN A 24 -37.63 48.64 -63.48
N LYS A 25 -38.82 48.00 -63.49
CA LYS A 25 -39.69 47.83 -64.66
C LYS A 25 -40.84 48.84 -64.77
N SER A 26 -41.23 49.55 -63.69
CA SER A 26 -42.42 50.42 -63.67
C SER A 26 -42.18 51.73 -62.89
N SER A 27 -42.41 52.89 -63.54
CA SER A 27 -42.11 54.24 -63.01
C SER A 27 -43.26 54.84 -62.15
N GLU A 28 -44.51 54.48 -62.42
CA GLU A 28 -45.69 55.25 -61.96
C GLU A 28 -46.09 55.04 -60.48
N ASN A 29 -45.54 54.04 -59.77
CA ASN A 29 -45.86 53.73 -58.36
C ASN A 29 -44.63 53.72 -57.43
N GLY A 30 -43.58 54.47 -57.79
CA GLY A 30 -42.27 54.38 -57.14
C GLY A 30 -42.22 54.75 -55.65
N LYS A 31 -43.08 55.67 -55.16
CA LYS A 31 -43.03 56.14 -53.76
C LYS A 31 -43.53 55.09 -52.74
N LEU A 32 -44.64 54.41 -53.02
CA LEU A 32 -45.22 53.40 -52.14
C LEU A 32 -44.34 52.15 -52.05
N LYS A 33 -43.87 51.66 -53.21
CA LYS A 33 -42.97 50.49 -53.30
C LYS A 33 -41.62 50.74 -52.62
N LYS A 34 -41.07 51.96 -52.69
CA LYS A 34 -39.87 52.35 -51.93
C LYS A 34 -40.09 52.28 -50.42
N ARG A 35 -41.23 52.76 -49.90
CA ARG A 35 -41.58 52.65 -48.47
C ARG A 35 -41.69 51.21 -48.00
N GLN A 36 -42.33 50.34 -48.80
CA GLN A 36 -42.42 48.91 -48.52
C GLN A 36 -41.04 48.23 -48.51
N LEU A 37 -40.15 48.59 -49.44
CA LEU A 37 -38.77 48.12 -49.48
C LEU A 37 -38.01 48.53 -48.21
N PHE A 38 -38.10 49.80 -47.80
CA PHE A 38 -37.47 50.27 -46.57
C PHE A 38 -38.00 49.51 -45.33
N ALA A 39 -39.30 49.25 -45.24
CA ALA A 39 -39.86 48.46 -44.15
C ALA A 39 -39.30 47.03 -44.09
N LEU A 40 -39.15 46.36 -45.25
CA LEU A 40 -38.55 45.02 -45.31
C LEU A 40 -37.06 45.02 -44.98
N LEU A 41 -36.30 46.05 -45.39
CA LEU A 41 -34.89 46.20 -45.03
C LEU A 41 -34.69 46.40 -43.52
N VAL A 42 -35.59 47.16 -42.87
CA VAL A 42 -35.58 47.31 -41.41
C VAL A 42 -35.83 45.97 -40.73
N LYS A 43 -36.81 45.17 -41.19
CA LYS A 43 -37.07 43.83 -40.67
C LYS A 43 -35.88 42.88 -40.83
N LEU A 44 -35.20 42.90 -41.98
CA LEU A 44 -33.99 42.09 -42.21
C LEU A 44 -32.84 42.51 -41.28
N ARG A 45 -32.66 43.82 -41.05
CA ARG A 45 -31.65 44.33 -40.13
C ARG A 45 -31.95 43.91 -38.68
N GLU A 46 -33.21 43.94 -38.28
CA GLU A 46 -33.66 43.48 -36.96
C GLU A 46 -33.44 41.98 -36.79
N ALA A 47 -33.82 41.16 -37.77
CA ALA A 47 -33.60 39.72 -37.76
C ALA A 47 -32.10 39.35 -37.66
N ASN A 48 -31.23 40.05 -38.41
CA ASN A 48 -29.78 39.86 -38.31
C ASN A 48 -29.22 40.24 -36.94
N ARG A 49 -29.70 41.35 -36.37
CA ARG A 49 -29.30 41.76 -35.01
C ARG A 49 -29.74 40.72 -33.98
N ASN A 50 -30.96 40.20 -34.09
CA ASN A 50 -31.49 39.18 -33.18
C ASN A 50 -30.72 37.87 -33.31
N ALA A 51 -30.39 37.44 -34.53
CA ALA A 51 -29.57 36.26 -34.77
C ALA A 51 -28.16 36.40 -34.17
N TYR A 52 -27.54 37.57 -34.33
CA TYR A 52 -26.23 37.85 -33.74
C TYR A 52 -26.28 37.83 -32.20
N LEU A 53 -27.29 38.45 -31.59
CA LEU A 53 -27.48 38.44 -30.14
C LEU A 53 -27.71 37.03 -29.61
N GLN A 54 -28.53 36.23 -30.30
CA GLN A 54 -28.76 34.82 -29.94
C GLN A 54 -27.47 34.00 -30.05
N LEU A 55 -26.70 34.17 -31.13
CA LEU A 55 -25.42 33.49 -31.30
C LEU A 55 -24.47 33.85 -30.16
N HIS A 56 -24.35 35.14 -29.84
CA HIS A 56 -23.50 35.59 -28.75
C HIS A 56 -23.95 35.02 -27.40
N GLN A 57 -25.26 35.05 -27.10
CA GLN A 57 -25.83 34.42 -25.89
C GLN A 57 -25.54 32.92 -25.84
N THR A 58 -25.71 32.19 -26.94
CA THR A 58 -25.39 30.76 -26.97
C THR A 58 -23.91 30.50 -26.76
N SER A 59 -23.02 31.34 -27.29
CA SER A 59 -21.57 31.22 -27.07
C SER A 59 -21.23 31.42 -25.59
N LEU A 60 -21.86 32.38 -24.92
CA LEU A 60 -21.67 32.62 -23.48
C LEU A 60 -22.17 31.42 -22.67
N ASN A 61 -23.38 30.94 -22.96
CA ASN A 61 -23.96 29.78 -22.27
C ASN A 61 -23.10 28.52 -22.44
N VAL A 62 -22.56 28.28 -23.64
CA VAL A 62 -21.65 27.16 -23.91
C VAL A 62 -20.33 27.33 -23.16
N ALA A 63 -19.80 28.55 -23.08
CA ALA A 63 -18.59 28.83 -22.30
C ALA A 63 -18.80 28.53 -20.80
N GLU A 64 -19.91 29.01 -20.22
CA GLU A 64 -20.24 28.72 -18.82
C GLU A 64 -20.44 27.23 -18.55
N ALA A 65 -21.13 26.52 -19.45
CA ALA A 65 -21.32 25.07 -19.33
C ALA A 65 -19.98 24.32 -19.40
N ARG A 66 -19.06 24.76 -20.26
CA ARG A 66 -17.71 24.21 -20.37
C ARG A 66 -16.89 24.45 -19.11
N GLU A 67 -16.97 25.63 -18.52
CA GLU A 67 -16.29 25.94 -17.25
C GLU A 67 -16.79 25.04 -16.11
N LYS A 68 -18.11 24.86 -16.00
CA LYS A 68 -18.72 23.95 -15.02
C LYS A 68 -18.25 22.50 -15.22
N LEU A 69 -18.18 22.04 -16.48
CA LEU A 69 -17.67 20.72 -16.81
C LEU A 69 -16.20 20.57 -16.40
N ASN A 70 -15.35 21.54 -16.73
CA ASN A 70 -13.94 21.53 -16.37
C ASN A 70 -13.73 21.48 -14.85
N ALA A 71 -14.51 22.27 -14.10
CA ALA A 71 -14.47 22.26 -12.64
C ALA A 71 -14.88 20.90 -12.05
N ALA A 72 -15.86 20.22 -12.65
CA ALA A 72 -16.26 18.87 -12.25
C ALA A 72 -15.18 17.83 -12.59
N SER A 73 -14.60 17.90 -13.79
CA SER A 73 -13.50 17.03 -14.22
C SER A 73 -12.30 17.15 -13.29
N TYR A 74 -11.91 18.37 -12.91
CA TYR A 74 -10.82 18.59 -11.95
C TYR A 74 -11.10 17.93 -10.58
N LYS A 75 -12.33 18.06 -10.06
CA LYS A 75 -12.72 17.40 -8.79
C LYS A 75 -12.63 15.88 -8.91
N LEU A 76 -13.03 15.32 -10.04
CA LEU A 76 -12.98 13.89 -10.30
C LEU A 76 -11.54 13.38 -10.41
N GLU A 77 -10.66 14.11 -11.10
CA GLU A 77 -9.23 13.79 -11.18
C GLU A 77 -8.57 13.81 -9.79
N LYS A 78 -8.88 14.81 -8.97
CA LYS A 78 -8.43 14.87 -7.57
C LYS A 78 -8.85 13.63 -6.78
N LEU A 79 -10.11 13.20 -6.90
CA LEU A 79 -10.60 12.00 -6.22
C LEU A 79 -9.92 10.72 -6.73
N ARG A 80 -9.70 10.61 -8.04
CA ARG A 80 -8.96 9.48 -8.64
C ARG A 80 -7.53 9.41 -8.12
N TYR A 81 -6.85 10.56 -8.02
CA TYR A 81 -5.51 10.63 -7.44
C TYR A 81 -5.51 10.17 -5.98
N ILE A 82 -6.42 10.68 -5.15
CA ILE A 82 -6.53 10.27 -3.74
C ILE A 82 -6.78 8.76 -3.63
N LYS A 83 -7.70 8.21 -4.44
CA LYS A 83 -7.95 6.77 -4.47
C LYS A 83 -6.68 5.98 -4.80
N LEU A 84 -5.97 6.37 -5.86
CA LEU A 84 -4.75 5.68 -6.28
C LEU A 84 -3.66 5.75 -5.21
N HIS A 85 -3.48 6.93 -4.59
CA HIS A 85 -2.55 7.10 -3.47
C HIS A 85 -2.92 6.21 -2.29
N LEU A 86 -4.18 6.20 -1.86
CA LEU A 86 -4.64 5.36 -0.74
C LEU A 86 -4.47 3.87 -1.06
N GLN A 87 -4.77 3.46 -2.29
CA GLN A 87 -4.55 2.07 -2.73
C GLN A 87 -3.06 1.70 -2.71
N ALA A 88 -2.18 2.59 -3.17
CA ALA A 88 -0.74 2.38 -3.08
C ALA A 88 -0.30 2.24 -1.62
N SER A 89 -0.74 3.13 -0.72
CA SER A 89 -0.44 3.02 0.71
C SER A 89 -0.94 1.72 1.32
N ILE A 90 -2.18 1.30 1.03
CA ILE A 90 -2.73 0.03 1.50
C ILE A 90 -1.87 -1.15 1.02
N ASN A 91 -1.47 -1.15 -0.26
CA ASN A 91 -0.62 -2.20 -0.81
C ASN A 91 0.76 -2.22 -0.15
N GLU A 92 1.36 -1.06 0.11
CA GLU A 92 2.61 -0.96 0.86
C GLU A 92 2.47 -1.53 2.27
N PHE A 93 1.37 -1.25 2.98
CA PHE A 93 1.14 -1.80 4.32
C PHE A 93 0.88 -3.30 4.29
N ASN A 94 0.10 -3.81 3.33
CA ASN A 94 -0.17 -5.24 3.19
C ASN A 94 1.07 -6.04 2.77
N GLY A 95 1.97 -5.43 2.00
CA GLY A 95 3.22 -6.06 1.57
C GLY A 95 4.33 -6.04 2.63
N ARG A 96 4.15 -5.33 3.75
CA ARG A 96 5.12 -5.36 4.84
C ARG A 96 5.07 -6.70 5.54
N GLU A 97 6.18 -7.43 5.48
CA GLU A 97 6.36 -8.64 6.29
C GLU A 97 6.36 -8.27 7.78
N HIS A 98 5.50 -8.93 8.56
CA HIS A 98 5.50 -8.78 9.99
C HIS A 98 6.56 -9.68 10.65
N TYR A 99 7.09 -9.26 11.81
CA TYR A 99 8.11 -10.05 12.51
C TYR A 99 7.58 -11.41 13.00
N TYR A 100 6.31 -11.47 13.41
CA TYR A 100 5.72 -12.71 13.92
C TYR A 100 5.60 -13.81 12.83
N THR A 101 5.43 -13.44 11.56
CA THR A 101 5.42 -14.39 10.43
C THR A 101 6.77 -15.04 10.16
N LYS A 102 7.87 -14.46 10.66
CA LYS A 102 9.23 -15.05 10.54
C LYS A 102 9.53 -16.05 11.66
N ILE A 103 8.73 -16.06 12.72
CA ILE A 103 8.95 -16.94 13.86
C ILE A 103 8.36 -18.32 13.52
N PRO A 104 9.15 -19.41 13.61
CA PRO A 104 8.60 -20.76 13.49
C PRO A 104 7.72 -20.99 14.73
N LEU A 105 6.42 -20.91 14.55
CA LEU A 105 5.41 -21.12 15.58
C LEU A 105 4.82 -22.52 15.44
N SER A 106 4.43 -23.11 16.57
CA SER A 106 3.58 -24.30 16.56
C SER A 106 2.27 -24.02 15.81
N SER A 107 1.73 -25.00 15.10
CA SER A 107 0.45 -24.84 14.40
C SER A 107 -0.67 -24.48 15.40
N LYS A 108 -1.65 -23.69 14.95
CA LYS A 108 -2.81 -23.31 15.78
C LYS A 108 -3.53 -24.53 16.36
N GLU A 109 -3.64 -25.60 15.58
CA GLU A 109 -4.24 -26.88 15.97
C GLU A 109 -3.48 -27.51 17.15
N ALA A 110 -2.15 -27.65 17.05
CA ALA A 110 -1.33 -28.21 18.12
C ALA A 110 -1.35 -27.36 19.40
N PHE A 111 -1.55 -26.05 19.28
CA PHE A 111 -1.72 -25.17 20.44
C PHE A 111 -3.09 -25.34 21.10
N LEU A 112 -4.16 -25.43 20.31
CA LEU A 112 -5.53 -25.60 20.83
C LEU A 112 -5.79 -27.00 21.40
N GLU A 113 -5.01 -28.01 20.99
CA GLU A 113 -5.00 -29.32 21.65
C GLU A 113 -4.44 -29.24 23.07
N LYS A 114 -3.37 -28.47 23.27
CA LYS A 114 -2.75 -28.26 24.59
C LYS A 114 -3.54 -27.30 25.48
N HIS A 115 -4.27 -26.35 24.87
CA HIS A 115 -5.04 -25.33 25.56
C HIS A 115 -6.46 -25.22 24.99
N PRO A 116 -7.35 -26.20 25.30
CA PRO A 116 -8.71 -26.22 24.78
C PRO A 116 -9.56 -25.03 25.27
N GLU A 117 -9.24 -24.48 26.44
CA GLU A 117 -9.90 -23.29 27.02
C GLU A 117 -9.73 -22.04 26.15
N LYS A 118 -8.71 -21.99 25.29
CA LYS A 118 -8.42 -20.84 24.43
C LYS A 118 -9.15 -20.87 23.08
N LYS A 119 -10.02 -21.85 22.85
CA LYS A 119 -10.82 -21.97 21.61
C LYS A 119 -11.91 -20.91 21.47
N GLU A 120 -12.38 -20.35 22.59
CA GLU A 120 -13.46 -19.35 22.61
C GLU A 120 -12.96 -17.92 22.40
N LEU A 121 -11.64 -17.68 22.42
CA LEU A 121 -11.06 -16.35 22.23
C LEU A 121 -11.04 -15.93 20.75
N SER A 122 -10.99 -14.62 20.53
CA SER A 122 -10.81 -14.04 19.19
C SER A 122 -9.50 -14.54 18.56
N GLU A 123 -9.44 -14.66 17.23
CA GLU A 123 -8.26 -15.17 16.53
C GLU A 123 -6.99 -14.38 16.87
N HIS A 124 -7.12 -13.06 17.02
CA HIS A 124 -6.02 -12.19 17.41
C HIS A 124 -5.55 -12.47 18.84
N GLU A 125 -6.48 -12.64 19.78
CA GLU A 125 -6.17 -12.96 21.18
C GLU A 125 -5.53 -14.34 21.31
N CYS A 126 -6.05 -15.33 20.57
CA CYS A 126 -5.44 -16.66 20.46
C CYS A 126 -4.00 -16.55 19.95
N MET A 127 -3.73 -15.70 18.95
CA MET A 127 -2.37 -15.50 18.42
C MET A 127 -1.43 -14.86 19.46
N ILE A 128 -1.89 -13.87 20.24
CA ILE A 128 -1.09 -13.28 21.33
C ILE A 128 -0.73 -14.35 22.36
N GLU A 129 -1.71 -15.15 22.76
CA GLU A 129 -1.51 -16.21 23.74
C GLU A 129 -0.57 -17.31 23.24
N MET A 130 -0.61 -17.61 21.94
CA MET A 130 0.37 -18.49 21.29
C MET A 130 1.78 -17.92 21.36
N LEU A 131 1.97 -16.64 21.03
CA LEU A 131 3.27 -15.97 21.08
C LEU A 131 3.83 -15.92 22.51
N ASN A 132 2.98 -15.63 23.49
CA ASN A 132 3.36 -15.60 24.91
C ASN A 132 3.77 -16.99 25.40
N GLY A 133 3.05 -18.04 24.99
CA GLY A 133 3.38 -19.43 25.29
C GLY A 133 4.76 -19.82 24.75
N GLU A 134 5.00 -19.58 23.46
CA GLU A 134 6.29 -19.83 22.80
C GLU A 134 7.45 -19.06 23.46
N LEU A 135 7.22 -17.80 23.82
CA LEU A 135 8.21 -16.97 24.50
C LEU A 135 8.58 -17.57 25.87
N SER A 136 7.59 -18.00 26.66
CA SER A 136 7.79 -18.66 27.94
C SER A 136 8.58 -19.97 27.78
N GLU A 137 8.25 -20.78 26.77
CA GLU A 137 8.99 -22.01 26.46
C GLU A 137 10.45 -21.73 26.10
N ARG A 138 10.71 -20.73 25.25
CA ARG A 138 12.08 -20.32 24.88
C ARG A 138 12.87 -19.78 26.06
N GLN A 139 12.24 -19.03 26.96
CA GLN A 139 12.89 -18.56 28.19
C GLN A 139 13.27 -19.73 29.09
N LYS A 140 12.38 -20.71 29.30
CA LYS A 140 12.67 -21.93 30.07
C LYS A 140 13.83 -22.72 29.46
N LEU A 141 13.84 -22.92 28.14
CA LEU A 141 14.92 -23.61 27.44
C LEU A 141 16.26 -22.85 27.55
N SER A 142 16.23 -21.52 27.47
CA SER A 142 17.42 -20.68 27.63
C SER A 142 18.00 -20.79 29.05
N GLN A 143 17.15 -20.74 30.08
CA GLN A 143 17.55 -20.93 31.47
C GLN A 143 18.14 -22.32 31.69
N ALA A 144 17.44 -23.37 31.24
CA ALA A 144 17.94 -24.75 31.34
C ALA A 144 19.29 -24.93 30.64
N ARG A 145 19.48 -24.31 29.47
CA ARG A 145 20.77 -24.29 28.77
C ARG A 145 21.86 -23.62 29.59
N GLN A 146 21.57 -22.46 30.19
CA GLN A 146 22.54 -21.76 31.05
C GLN A 146 22.93 -22.60 32.26
N ASP A 147 21.97 -23.26 32.91
CA ASP A 147 22.23 -24.10 34.08
C ASP A 147 23.03 -25.35 33.71
N LEU A 148 22.73 -25.98 32.57
CA LEU A 148 23.52 -27.08 32.04
C LEU A 148 24.95 -26.66 31.69
N LEU A 149 25.15 -25.45 31.14
CA LEU A 149 26.48 -24.91 30.88
C LEU A 149 27.27 -24.67 32.18
N LYS A 150 26.63 -24.16 33.23
CA LYS A 150 27.24 -24.01 34.55
C LYS A 150 27.65 -25.37 35.13
N LYS A 151 26.76 -26.37 35.10
CA LYS A 151 27.05 -27.75 35.53
C LYS A 151 28.18 -28.38 34.73
N LYS A 152 28.20 -28.18 33.41
CA LYS A 152 29.30 -28.65 32.56
C LYS A 152 30.63 -28.01 32.96
N ALA A 153 30.65 -26.71 33.20
CA ALA A 153 31.86 -26.00 33.63
C ALA A 153 32.35 -26.48 35.00
N SER A 154 31.44 -26.70 35.96
CA SER A 154 31.80 -27.22 37.29
C SER A 154 32.39 -28.63 37.19
N LEU A 155 31.75 -29.54 36.44
CA LEU A 155 32.24 -30.91 36.25
C LEU A 155 33.59 -30.96 35.51
N ILE A 156 33.83 -30.07 34.56
CA ILE A 156 35.14 -29.94 33.90
C ILE A 156 36.20 -29.50 34.91
N SER A 157 35.88 -28.52 35.77
CA SER A 157 36.82 -28.05 36.79
C SER A 157 37.14 -29.14 37.82
N GLU A 158 36.15 -29.93 38.22
CA GLU A 158 36.30 -31.05 39.15
C GLU A 158 37.12 -32.18 38.53
N ASN A 159 36.83 -32.56 37.28
CA ASN A 159 37.63 -33.53 36.55
C ASN A 159 39.09 -33.08 36.40
N LYS A 160 39.35 -31.79 36.12
CA LYS A 160 40.71 -31.25 36.09
C LYS A 160 41.40 -31.36 37.46
N ARG A 161 40.70 -31.06 38.56
CA ARG A 161 41.23 -31.20 39.92
C ARG A 161 41.55 -32.66 40.27
N LEU A 162 40.67 -33.60 39.92
CA LEU A 162 40.88 -35.03 40.15
C LEU A 162 42.05 -35.57 39.31
N LYS A 163 42.13 -35.20 38.02
CA LYS A 163 43.28 -35.54 37.16
C LYS A 163 44.60 -35.04 37.74
N ASN A 164 44.65 -33.79 38.18
CA ASN A 164 45.85 -33.23 38.81
C ASN A 164 46.20 -33.95 40.12
N SER A 165 45.20 -34.41 40.87
CA SER A 165 45.41 -35.16 42.12
C SER A 165 45.92 -36.58 41.85
N LEU A 166 45.41 -37.25 40.82
CA LEU A 166 45.90 -38.55 40.36
C LEU A 166 47.35 -38.45 39.88
N GLN A 167 47.68 -37.47 39.03
CA GLN A 167 49.05 -37.24 38.58
C GLN A 167 50.03 -37.00 39.75
N ARG A 168 49.58 -36.32 40.81
CA ARG A 168 50.38 -36.15 42.03
C ARG A 168 50.56 -37.46 42.79
N LEU A 169 49.54 -38.31 42.85
CA LEU A 169 49.63 -39.62 43.48
C LEU A 169 50.56 -40.55 42.68
N ASP A 170 50.44 -40.56 41.35
CA ASP A 170 51.33 -41.30 40.45
C ASP A 170 52.80 -40.92 40.69
N GLY A 171 53.09 -39.61 40.74
CA GLY A 171 54.45 -39.14 41.06
C GLY A 171 54.95 -39.57 42.45
N LYS A 172 54.08 -39.66 43.45
CA LYS A 172 54.43 -40.19 44.78
C LYS A 172 54.65 -41.70 44.76
N LEU A 173 53.87 -42.44 43.98
CA LEU A 173 54.05 -43.89 43.80
C LEU A 173 55.37 -44.18 43.10
N ASP A 174 55.71 -43.45 42.04
CA ASP A 174 57.00 -43.58 41.37
C ASP A 174 58.17 -43.32 42.33
N ALA A 175 58.06 -42.29 43.18
CA ALA A 175 59.05 -42.02 44.21
C ALA A 175 59.14 -43.15 45.25
N PHE A 176 57.99 -43.71 45.66
CA PHE A 176 57.94 -44.86 46.58
C PHE A 176 58.58 -46.10 45.96
N PHE A 177 58.27 -46.44 44.70
CA PHE A 177 58.90 -47.56 43.99
C PHE A 177 60.41 -47.39 43.91
N ARG A 178 60.90 -46.20 43.56
CA ARG A 178 62.35 -45.89 43.56
C ARG A 178 62.99 -46.06 44.93
N ALA A 179 62.31 -45.65 45.99
CA ALA A 179 62.80 -45.78 47.37
C ALA A 179 62.74 -47.23 47.89
N ALA A 180 61.78 -48.04 47.44
CA ALA A 180 61.62 -49.44 47.82
C ALA A 180 62.53 -50.40 47.03
N GLN A 181 63.01 -49.98 45.85
CA GLN A 181 63.91 -50.74 45.01
C GLN A 181 65.20 -51.21 45.72
N PRO A 182 65.96 -50.35 46.44
CA PRO A 182 67.15 -50.79 47.18
C PRO A 182 66.82 -51.80 48.29
N VAL A 183 65.69 -51.63 49.00
CA VAL A 183 65.25 -52.58 50.03
C VAL A 183 64.95 -53.95 49.43
N LYS A 184 64.28 -53.98 48.26
CA LYS A 184 64.02 -55.22 47.53
C LYS A 184 65.31 -55.89 47.07
N ASP A 185 66.25 -55.12 46.51
CA ASP A 185 67.53 -55.63 46.04
C ASP A 185 68.31 -56.28 47.21
N GLU A 186 68.31 -55.64 48.38
CA GLU A 186 68.94 -56.17 49.59
C GLU A 186 68.28 -57.45 50.10
N PHE A 187 66.94 -57.49 50.23
CA PHE A 187 66.22 -58.71 50.64
C PHE A 187 66.34 -59.87 49.64
N SER A 188 66.39 -59.57 48.33
CA SER A 188 66.59 -60.59 47.29
C SER A 188 68.01 -61.16 47.29
N SER A 189 69.02 -60.34 47.66
CA SER A 189 70.40 -60.79 47.82
C SER A 189 70.59 -61.71 49.03
N THR A 190 69.79 -61.52 50.09
CA THR A 190 69.82 -62.35 51.31
C THR A 190 69.04 -63.66 51.19
N LEU A 191 68.14 -63.82 50.20
CA LEU A 191 67.33 -65.04 50.02
C LEU A 191 68.00 -66.12 49.14
N ILE A 192 69.19 -65.85 48.61
CA ILE A 192 70.00 -66.78 47.79
C ILE A 192 71.19 -67.34 48.60
N ARG A 193 71.16 -67.22 49.93
CA ARG A 193 72.18 -67.77 50.83
C ARG A 193 71.56 -68.75 51.82
#